data_AF-H6TK09-F1
#
_entry.id   AF-H6TK09-F1
#
_cell.length_a   1.000
_cell.length_b   1.000
_cell.length_c   1.000
_cell.angle_alpha   90.00
_cell.angle_beta   90.00
_cell.angle_gamma   90.00
#
_symmetry.space_group_name_H-M   'P 1'
#
loop_
_entity.id
_entity.type
_entity.pdbx_description
1 polymer ?
#
loop_
_entity_poly.entity_id
_entity_poly.type
_entity_poly.pdbx_seq_one_letter_code
_entity_poly.pdbx_strand_id
1 'polypeptide(L)'
;SKLLQAGAINVKEFSSFEAGLPGQAKAVFVVSTLLKGRTADIIRDIVTLSSFQYCVVITAVSHNAHLFANNVTAELEQDLVFEQLGELLCQWMGNMNYTGEVMHLPILMAPIVPHLFITPAYSSFFSFVPQDLKLINNTRPDKKKFGSLNDVDYHSLPFQLQTQIRSLVSSLNSVFELLQLKEECFAVGPTSRI
;
A
#
# COMPACT_ATOMS: atom_id res chain seq x y z
N SER A 1 -15.58 4.88 20.60
CA SER A 1 -14.65 4.44 19.55
C SER A 1 -13.33 4.02 20.19
N LYS A 2 -12.76 2.86 19.83
CA LYS A 2 -11.48 2.35 20.40
C LYS A 2 -10.31 3.32 20.18
N LEU A 3 -10.31 4.05 19.07
CA LEU A 3 -9.28 5.06 18.77
C LEU A 3 -9.32 6.22 19.77
N LEU A 4 -10.52 6.69 20.13
CA LEU A 4 -10.68 7.75 21.13
C LEU A 4 -10.26 7.26 22.53
N GLN A 5 -10.55 5.99 22.87
CA GLN A 5 -10.09 5.36 24.11
C GLN A 5 -8.56 5.21 24.15
N ALA A 6 -7.92 5.04 23.00
CA ALA A 6 -6.46 5.03 22.85
C ALA A 6 -5.83 6.43 22.85
N GLY A 7 -6.62 7.49 23.07
CA GLY A 7 -6.12 8.88 23.18
C GLY A 7 -6.19 9.69 21.89
N ALA A 8 -6.76 9.15 20.80
CA ALA A 8 -7.04 9.98 19.63
C ALA A 8 -8.08 11.05 19.99
N ILE A 9 -7.77 12.31 19.70
CA ILE A 9 -8.69 13.44 19.92
C ILE A 9 -9.62 13.68 18.73
N ASN A 10 -9.25 13.17 17.55
CA ASN A 10 -10.03 13.29 16.33
C ASN A 10 -9.68 12.15 15.36
N VAL A 11 -10.61 11.82 14.46
CA VAL A 11 -10.41 10.87 13.35
C VAL A 11 -11.04 11.50 12.11
N LYS A 12 -10.25 11.62 11.04
CA LYS A 12 -10.61 12.32 9.81
C LYS A 12 -10.40 11.42 8.60
N GLU A 13 -11.08 11.74 7.51
CA GLU A 13 -10.82 11.11 6.22
C GLU A 13 -9.39 11.44 5.75
N PHE A 14 -8.77 10.53 5.01
CA PHE A 14 -7.47 10.77 4.40
C PHE A 14 -7.62 11.62 3.13
N SER A 15 -7.49 12.94 3.28
CA SER A 15 -7.77 13.92 2.22
C SER A 15 -6.90 15.17 2.35
N SER A 16 -6.45 15.76 1.22
CA SER A 16 -5.65 17.00 1.20
C SER A 16 -6.37 18.22 1.77
N PHE A 17 -7.68 18.14 1.99
CA PHE A 17 -8.47 19.23 2.60
C PHE A 17 -8.50 19.18 4.13
N GLU A 18 -7.87 18.16 4.73
CA GLU A 18 -7.80 18.01 6.17
C GLU A 18 -6.51 18.60 6.74
N ALA A 19 -6.59 19.09 7.98
CA ALA A 19 -5.44 19.57 8.74
C ALA A 19 -5.66 19.36 10.25
N GLY A 20 -4.56 19.31 11.00
CA GLY A 20 -4.54 19.38 12.45
C GLY A 20 -4.82 20.81 12.93
N LEU A 21 -5.57 20.92 14.01
CA LEU A 21 -5.84 22.20 14.67
C LEU A 21 -4.66 22.65 15.55
N PRO A 22 -4.57 23.94 15.90
CA PRO A 22 -3.61 24.41 16.89
C PRO A 22 -3.67 23.59 18.19
N GLY A 23 -2.51 23.21 18.72
CA GLY A 23 -2.39 22.36 19.91
C GLY A 23 -2.45 20.85 19.64
N GLN A 24 -2.78 20.43 18.42
CA GLN A 24 -2.71 19.03 18.00
C GLN A 24 -1.30 18.74 17.47
N ALA A 25 -0.38 18.35 18.35
CA ALA A 25 1.03 18.16 17.99
C ALA A 25 1.35 16.79 17.38
N LYS A 26 0.42 15.83 17.37
CA LYS A 26 0.65 14.46 16.90
C LYS A 26 -0.36 14.03 15.86
N ALA A 27 0.10 13.32 14.84
CA ALA A 27 -0.73 12.71 13.82
C ALA A 27 -0.33 11.26 13.55
N VAL A 28 -1.33 10.43 13.25
CA VAL A 28 -1.15 9.06 12.78
C VAL A 28 -1.90 8.92 11.47
N PHE A 29 -1.18 8.58 10.40
CA PHE A 29 -1.71 8.26 9.09
C PHE A 29 -1.78 6.75 8.95
N VAL A 30 -2.92 6.21 8.56
CA VAL A 30 -3.08 4.78 8.26
C VAL A 30 -3.44 4.65 6.79
N VAL A 31 -2.53 4.08 6.00
CA VAL A 31 -2.67 4.02 4.54
C VAL A 31 -2.45 2.61 4.02
N SER A 32 -3.16 2.27 2.95
CA SER A 32 -3.08 0.95 2.30
C SER A 32 -2.57 1.03 0.86
N THR A 33 -1.94 2.14 0.50
CA THR A 33 -1.43 2.44 -0.85
C THR A 33 0.06 2.74 -0.79
N LEU A 34 0.72 2.70 -1.95
CA LEU A 34 2.13 3.07 -2.05
C LEU A 34 2.36 4.48 -1.48
N LEU A 35 3.45 4.67 -0.74
CA LEU A 35 3.87 5.91 -0.09
C LEU A 35 4.54 6.86 -1.09
N LYS A 36 3.89 7.05 -2.24
CA LYS A 36 4.35 7.91 -3.33
C LYS A 36 3.16 8.44 -4.12
N GLY A 37 3.42 9.42 -4.98
CA GLY A 37 2.37 10.10 -5.75
C GLY A 37 1.28 10.61 -4.82
N ARG A 38 0.02 10.33 -5.16
CA ARG A 38 -1.15 10.86 -4.45
C ARG A 38 -1.13 10.62 -2.93
N THR A 39 -0.68 9.46 -2.44
CA THR A 39 -0.62 9.20 -0.99
C THR A 39 0.36 10.15 -0.31
N ALA A 40 1.56 10.30 -0.87
CA ALA A 40 2.59 11.18 -0.33
C ALA A 40 2.19 12.66 -0.46
N ASP A 41 1.53 13.04 -1.56
CA ASP A 41 1.00 14.39 -1.76
C ASP A 41 -0.05 14.73 -0.69
N ILE A 42 -1.01 13.85 -0.42
CA ILE A 42 -2.02 14.06 0.63
C ILE A 42 -1.36 14.20 2.02
N ILE A 43 -0.40 13.33 2.35
CA ILE A 43 0.32 13.42 3.64
C ILE A 43 1.05 14.76 3.74
N ARG A 44 1.78 15.16 2.70
CA ARG A 44 2.48 16.44 2.65
C ARG A 44 1.52 17.60 2.87
N ASP A 45 0.41 17.64 2.12
CA ASP A 45 -0.56 18.72 2.21
C ASP A 45 -1.13 18.85 3.64
N ILE A 46 -1.54 17.72 4.24
CA ILE A 46 -2.03 17.69 5.62
C ILE A 46 -0.95 18.17 6.60
N VAL A 47 0.27 17.62 6.51
CA VAL A 47 1.37 17.92 7.42
C VAL A 47 1.79 19.39 7.35
N THR A 48 1.96 19.93 6.15
CA THR A 48 2.40 21.30 5.93
C THR A 48 1.36 22.34 6.35
N LEU A 49 0.06 22.00 6.33
CA LEU A 49 -1.02 22.86 6.81
C LEU A 49 -1.29 22.73 8.33
N SER A 50 -0.58 21.82 9.00
CA SER A 50 -0.79 21.50 10.42
C SER A 50 0.35 22.02 11.30
N SER A 51 0.16 21.97 12.62
CA SER A 51 1.21 22.25 13.62
C SER A 51 1.73 20.97 14.27
N PHE A 52 1.86 19.89 13.48
CA PHE A 52 2.38 18.62 13.98
C PHE A 52 3.88 18.70 14.29
N GLN A 53 4.29 17.96 15.32
CA GLN A 53 5.67 17.80 15.77
C GLN A 53 6.06 16.31 15.81
N TYR A 54 5.07 15.42 15.68
CA TYR A 54 5.25 13.98 15.64
C TYR A 54 4.25 13.38 14.66
N CYS A 55 4.74 12.82 13.55
CA CYS A 55 3.92 12.15 12.56
C CYS A 55 4.32 10.67 12.46
N VAL A 56 3.34 9.78 12.58
CA VAL A 56 3.51 8.35 12.30
C VAL A 56 2.73 8.00 11.04
N VAL A 57 3.36 7.29 10.11
CA VAL A 57 2.70 6.67 8.97
C VAL A 57 2.72 5.16 9.12
N ILE A 58 1.55 4.57 9.29
CA ILE A 58 1.34 3.12 9.28
C ILE A 58 0.89 2.74 7.87
N THR A 59 1.70 1.94 7.18
CA THR A 59 1.41 1.45 5.83
C THR A 59 1.09 -0.04 5.83
N ALA A 60 0.08 -0.45 5.04
CA ALA A 60 -0.20 -1.86 4.76
C ALA A 60 0.72 -2.46 3.68
N VAL A 61 1.43 -1.60 2.94
CA VAL A 61 2.32 -1.99 1.84
C VAL A 61 3.73 -2.22 2.37
N SER A 62 4.32 -3.36 2.06
CA SER A 62 5.65 -3.73 2.55
C SER A 62 6.76 -2.92 1.89
N HIS A 63 7.90 -2.83 2.57
CA HIS A 63 9.11 -2.20 2.04
C HIS A 63 9.48 -2.72 0.64
N ASN A 64 9.51 -4.04 0.46
CA ASN A 64 9.83 -4.67 -0.82
C ASN A 64 8.84 -4.32 -1.95
N ALA A 65 7.56 -4.17 -1.62
CA ALA A 65 6.56 -3.71 -2.59
C ALA A 65 6.80 -2.25 -3.01
N HIS A 66 7.24 -1.38 -2.08
CA HIS A 66 7.66 -0.02 -2.43
C HIS A 66 8.91 0.01 -3.32
N LEU A 67 9.95 -0.77 -3.00
CA LEU A 67 11.15 -0.88 -3.82
C LEU A 67 10.81 -1.31 -5.25
N PHE A 68 10.03 -2.39 -5.39
CA PHE A 68 9.59 -2.87 -6.69
C PHE A 68 8.83 -1.79 -7.47
N ALA A 69 7.89 -1.11 -6.82
CA ALA A 69 7.12 -0.05 -7.46
C ALA A 69 8.00 1.12 -7.95
N ASN A 70 9.17 1.32 -7.33
CA ASN A 70 10.16 2.33 -7.69
C ASN A 70 11.22 1.83 -8.68
N ASN A 71 11.01 0.67 -9.31
CA ASN A 71 11.96 0.02 -10.23
C ASN A 71 13.31 -0.30 -9.59
N VAL A 72 13.34 -0.46 -8.27
CA VAL A 72 14.53 -0.89 -7.55
C VAL A 72 14.51 -2.41 -7.46
N THR A 73 15.47 -3.06 -8.12
CA THR A 73 15.59 -4.53 -8.16
C THR A 73 16.62 -5.06 -7.16
N ALA A 74 17.38 -4.19 -6.51
CA ALA A 74 18.33 -4.57 -5.47
C ALA A 74 17.60 -4.73 -4.13
N GLU A 75 17.97 -5.77 -3.37
CA GLU A 75 17.64 -5.85 -1.96
C GLU A 75 18.44 -4.75 -1.24
N LEU A 76 17.74 -3.69 -0.83
CA LEU A 76 18.30 -2.63 -0.02
C LEU A 76 18.07 -2.96 1.47
N GLU A 77 18.72 -2.18 2.33
CA GLU A 77 18.53 -2.30 3.78
C GLU A 77 17.04 -2.27 4.13
N GLN A 78 16.67 -3.13 5.08
CA GLN A 78 15.34 -3.11 5.66
C GLN A 78 15.05 -1.70 6.14
N ASP A 79 13.87 -1.18 5.80
CA ASP A 79 13.36 0.13 6.19
C ASP A 79 13.89 1.38 5.47
N LEU A 80 14.84 1.30 4.53
CA LEU A 80 15.34 2.49 3.80
C LEU A 80 14.22 3.41 3.23
N VAL A 81 13.19 2.84 2.60
CA VAL A 81 12.04 3.61 2.07
C VAL A 81 11.28 4.33 3.18
N PHE A 82 11.16 3.68 4.34
CA PHE A 82 10.44 4.19 5.50
C PHE A 82 11.24 5.27 6.20
N GLU A 83 12.57 5.10 6.33
CA GLU A 83 13.48 6.13 6.82
C GLU A 83 13.46 7.39 5.94
N GLN A 84 13.58 7.22 4.63
CA GLN A 84 13.52 8.34 3.67
C GLN A 84 12.20 9.12 3.78
N LEU A 85 11.07 8.43 3.94
CA LEU A 85 9.80 9.10 4.16
C LEU A 85 9.72 9.74 5.55
N GLY A 86 10.29 9.12 6.59
CA GLY A 86 10.43 9.70 7.92
C GLY A 86 11.15 11.05 7.90
N GLU A 87 12.27 11.13 7.16
CA GLU A 87 13.00 12.38 6.94
C GLU A 87 12.16 13.42 6.18
N LEU A 88 11.45 12.99 5.13
CA LEU A 88 10.53 13.86 4.38
C LEU A 88 9.40 14.41 5.26
N LEU A 89 8.86 13.62 6.19
CA LEU A 89 7.87 14.11 7.15
C LEU A 89 8.43 15.25 8.01
N CYS A 90 9.67 15.10 8.52
CA CYS A 90 10.34 16.15 9.29
C CYS A 90 10.55 17.41 8.46
N GLN A 91 10.93 17.25 7.19
CA GLN A 91 11.05 18.37 6.26
C GLN A 91 9.68 19.06 6.02
N TRP A 92 8.61 18.30 5.81
CA TRP A 92 7.27 18.85 5.54
C TRP A 92 6.64 19.51 6.77
N MET A 93 6.96 19.06 7.99
CA MET A 93 6.60 19.75 9.23
C MET A 93 7.44 21.04 9.44
N GLY A 94 8.48 21.28 8.63
CA GLY A 94 9.30 22.48 8.67
C GLY A 94 10.39 22.47 9.75
N ASN A 95 10.65 21.33 10.40
CA ASN A 95 11.69 21.23 11.44
C ASN A 95 12.28 19.82 11.51
N MET A 96 13.58 19.72 11.25
CA MET A 96 14.32 18.44 11.29
C MET A 96 14.46 17.86 12.70
N ASN A 97 14.20 18.64 13.75
CA ASN A 97 14.18 18.14 15.13
C ASN A 97 12.85 17.50 15.53
N TYR A 98 11.84 17.54 14.65
CA TYR A 98 10.59 16.81 14.86
C TYR A 98 10.74 15.33 14.51
N THR A 99 9.72 14.55 14.83
CA THR A 99 9.76 13.09 14.67
C THR A 99 8.82 12.64 13.56
N GLY A 100 9.39 12.01 12.53
CA GLY A 100 8.67 11.32 11.48
C GLY A 100 9.00 9.84 11.53
N GLU A 101 8.00 9.00 11.75
CA GLU A 101 8.16 7.54 11.80
C GLU A 101 7.26 6.88 10.77
N VAL A 102 7.78 5.84 10.13
CA VAL A 102 7.04 5.07 9.16
C VAL A 102 7.21 3.60 9.49
N MET A 103 6.11 2.87 9.59
CA MET A 103 6.13 1.45 9.94
C MET A 103 5.17 0.66 9.07
N HIS A 104 5.59 -0.56 8.74
CA HIS A 104 4.73 -1.53 8.06
C HIS A 104 3.93 -2.32 9.08
N LEU A 105 2.60 -2.35 8.91
CA LEU A 105 1.71 -3.27 9.60
C LEU A 105 0.77 -3.86 8.54
N PRO A 106 0.63 -5.19 8.40
CA PRO A 106 -0.14 -5.81 7.33
C PRO A 106 -1.66 -5.70 7.56
N ILE A 107 -2.18 -4.46 7.60
CA ILE A 107 -3.60 -4.12 7.76
C ILE A 107 -4.30 -4.35 6.40
N LEU A 108 -4.44 -5.61 6.02
CA LEU A 108 -5.03 -6.01 4.74
C LEU A 108 -6.55 -6.17 4.81
N MET A 109 -7.04 -6.73 5.92
CA MET A 109 -8.39 -7.27 6.03
C MET A 109 -9.30 -6.38 6.89
N ALA A 110 -10.50 -6.11 6.41
CA ALA A 110 -11.58 -5.52 7.19
C ALA A 110 -12.62 -6.60 7.52
N PRO A 111 -12.84 -6.94 8.81
CA PRO A 111 -13.87 -7.90 9.21
C PRO A 111 -15.27 -7.31 8.99
N ILE A 112 -16.16 -8.08 8.38
CA ILE A 112 -17.58 -7.72 8.24
C ILE A 112 -18.41 -8.47 9.29
N VAL A 113 -18.22 -9.78 9.35
CA VAL A 113 -18.81 -10.70 10.35
C VAL A 113 -17.79 -11.79 10.67
N PRO A 114 -18.00 -12.64 11.70
CA PRO A 114 -17.10 -13.76 11.95
C PRO A 114 -16.86 -14.58 10.67
N HIS A 115 -15.58 -14.85 10.38
CA HIS A 115 -15.13 -15.60 9.20
C HIS A 115 -15.33 -14.93 7.83
N LEU A 116 -15.86 -13.71 7.76
CA LEU A 116 -15.95 -12.94 6.52
C LEU A 116 -15.15 -11.65 6.63
N PHE A 117 -14.14 -11.55 5.76
CA PHE A 117 -13.27 -10.40 5.66
C PHE A 117 -13.22 -9.94 4.21
N ILE A 118 -13.02 -8.65 4.02
CA ILE A 118 -12.77 -8.05 2.70
C ILE A 118 -11.39 -7.40 2.70
N THR A 119 -10.86 -7.11 1.52
CA THR A 119 -9.58 -6.41 1.31
C THR A 119 -9.79 -5.07 0.61
N PRO A 120 -10.23 -4.01 1.33
CA PRO A 120 -10.72 -2.77 0.70
C PRO A 120 -9.69 -2.09 -0.21
N ALA A 121 -8.41 -2.19 0.15
CA ALA A 121 -7.28 -1.64 -0.61
C ALA A 121 -7.18 -2.18 -2.04
N TYR A 122 -7.74 -3.37 -2.30
CA TYR A 122 -7.73 -4.06 -3.57
C TYR A 122 -9.14 -4.17 -4.19
N SER A 123 -10.07 -3.30 -3.79
CA SER A 123 -11.46 -3.30 -4.28
C SER A 123 -11.60 -3.09 -5.80
N SER A 124 -10.58 -2.54 -6.46
CA SER A 124 -10.52 -2.37 -7.92
C SER A 124 -9.77 -3.49 -8.63
N PHE A 125 -9.21 -4.47 -7.90
CA PHE A 125 -8.50 -5.60 -8.48
C PHE A 125 -9.48 -6.74 -8.76
N PHE A 126 -9.74 -7.00 -10.04
CA PHE A 126 -10.68 -8.03 -10.49
C PHE A 126 -9.97 -9.12 -11.29
N SER A 127 -10.57 -10.31 -11.32
CA SER A 127 -10.09 -11.40 -12.16
C SER A 127 -10.16 -11.04 -13.64
N PHE A 128 -9.16 -11.50 -14.40
CA PHE A 128 -9.09 -11.28 -15.84
C PHE A 128 -10.22 -12.02 -16.54
N VAL A 129 -10.88 -11.31 -17.45
CA VAL A 129 -11.88 -11.83 -18.36
C VAL A 129 -11.30 -11.92 -19.77
N PRO A 130 -11.84 -12.77 -20.67
CA PRO A 130 -11.27 -12.98 -22.01
C PRO A 130 -11.05 -11.69 -22.83
N GLN A 131 -11.81 -10.63 -22.53
CA GLN A 131 -11.69 -9.32 -23.17
C GLN A 131 -10.36 -8.61 -22.80
N ASP A 132 -9.82 -8.85 -21.61
CA ASP A 132 -8.58 -8.26 -21.12
C ASP A 132 -7.35 -8.75 -21.90
N LEU A 133 -7.43 -9.92 -22.53
CA LEU A 133 -6.36 -10.46 -23.37
C LEU A 133 -5.98 -9.49 -24.50
N LYS A 134 -6.97 -8.77 -25.04
CA LYS A 134 -6.73 -7.75 -26.07
C LYS A 134 -5.97 -6.55 -25.49
N LEU A 135 -6.34 -6.10 -24.29
CA LEU A 135 -5.68 -5.00 -23.61
C LEU A 135 -4.22 -5.36 -23.29
N ILE A 136 -3.99 -6.53 -22.70
CA ILE A 136 -2.65 -7.03 -22.37
C ILE A 136 -1.77 -7.11 -23.62
N ASN A 137 -2.27 -7.69 -24.71
CA ASN A 137 -1.52 -7.79 -25.96
C ASN A 137 -1.21 -6.43 -26.60
N ASN A 138 -2.07 -5.42 -26.40
CA ASN A 138 -1.85 -4.08 -26.96
C ASN A 138 -0.86 -3.25 -26.14
N THR A 139 -0.76 -3.48 -24.83
CA THR A 139 0.19 -2.78 -23.96
C THR A 139 1.61 -3.33 -24.04
N ARG A 140 1.79 -4.53 -24.59
CA ARG A 140 3.09 -5.19 -24.68
C ARG A 140 3.88 -4.76 -25.92
N PRO A 141 5.21 -4.64 -25.81
CA PRO A 141 6.08 -4.37 -26.95
C PRO A 141 6.29 -5.61 -27.85
N ASP A 142 5.95 -6.80 -27.37
CA ASP A 142 6.18 -8.07 -28.07
C ASP A 142 5.30 -8.23 -29.32
N LYS A 143 5.93 -8.66 -30.43
CA LYS A 143 5.19 -8.97 -31.67
C LYS A 143 4.33 -10.23 -31.53
N LYS A 144 4.72 -11.18 -30.67
CA LYS A 144 3.99 -12.42 -30.42
C LYS A 144 2.86 -12.14 -29.42
N LYS A 145 1.63 -12.22 -29.91
CA LYS A 145 0.43 -12.09 -29.08
C LYS A 145 0.10 -13.41 -28.39
N PHE A 146 -0.44 -13.32 -27.17
CA PHE A 146 -1.01 -14.46 -26.47
C PHE A 146 -2.34 -14.88 -27.11
N GLY A 147 -2.55 -16.20 -27.23
CA GLY A 147 -3.77 -16.79 -27.76
C GLY A 147 -4.82 -17.05 -26.67
N SER A 148 -4.39 -17.23 -25.42
CA SER A 148 -5.25 -17.45 -24.27
C SER A 148 -4.74 -16.67 -23.05
N LEU A 149 -5.65 -16.35 -22.12
CA LEU A 149 -5.27 -15.85 -20.79
C LEU A 149 -4.42 -16.86 -20.01
N ASN A 150 -4.52 -18.15 -20.35
CA ASN A 150 -3.68 -19.19 -19.73
C ASN A 150 -2.20 -19.05 -20.08
N ASP A 151 -1.88 -18.35 -21.16
CA ASP A 151 -0.51 -18.14 -21.63
C ASP A 151 0.13 -16.88 -21.04
N VAL A 152 -0.67 -16.06 -20.33
CA VAL A 152 -0.21 -14.80 -19.74
C VAL A 152 0.56 -15.10 -18.46
N ASP A 153 1.82 -14.65 -18.40
CA ASP A 153 2.63 -14.68 -17.19
C ASP A 153 2.62 -13.33 -16.46
N TYR A 154 3.10 -13.33 -15.21
CA TYR A 154 3.22 -12.13 -14.38
C TYR A 154 4.00 -11.00 -15.07
N HIS A 155 5.13 -11.34 -15.70
CA HIS A 155 6.04 -10.35 -16.31
C HIS A 155 5.47 -9.68 -17.55
N SER A 156 4.49 -10.30 -18.20
CA SER A 156 3.80 -9.77 -19.37
C SER A 156 2.67 -8.80 -19.03
N LEU A 157 2.32 -8.66 -17.74
CA LEU A 157 1.29 -7.72 -17.30
C LEU A 157 1.82 -6.27 -17.32
N PRO A 158 0.94 -5.26 -17.48
CA PRO A 158 1.29 -3.87 -17.20
C PRO A 158 1.92 -3.70 -15.82
N PHE A 159 2.94 -2.85 -15.71
CA PHE A 159 3.70 -2.64 -14.47
C PHE A 159 2.83 -2.27 -13.26
N GLN A 160 1.74 -1.53 -13.47
CA GLN A 160 0.78 -1.20 -12.42
C GLN A 160 0.09 -2.44 -11.86
N LEU A 161 -0.34 -3.38 -12.71
CA LEU A 161 -0.94 -4.64 -12.28
C LEU A 161 0.07 -5.56 -11.61
N GLN A 162 1.31 -5.63 -12.13
CA GLN A 162 2.40 -6.33 -11.48
C GLN A 162 2.59 -5.82 -10.04
N THR A 163 2.65 -4.51 -9.88
CA THR A 163 2.81 -3.86 -8.57
C THR A 163 1.65 -4.18 -7.62
N GLN A 164 0.40 -4.14 -8.10
CA GLN A 164 -0.78 -4.47 -7.29
C GLN A 164 -0.77 -5.94 -6.84
N ILE A 165 -0.48 -6.88 -7.76
CA ILE A 165 -0.40 -8.31 -7.46
C ILE A 165 0.71 -8.57 -6.45
N ARG A 166 1.91 -8.04 -6.67
CA ARG A 166 3.04 -8.20 -5.74
C ARG A 166 2.75 -7.60 -4.36
N SER A 167 2.08 -6.45 -4.31
CA SER A 167 1.67 -5.85 -3.03
C SER A 167 0.67 -6.73 -2.30
N LEU A 168 -0.34 -7.27 -3.02
CA LEU A 168 -1.35 -8.16 -2.44
C LEU A 168 -0.73 -9.45 -1.88
N VAL A 169 0.12 -10.11 -2.68
CA VAL A 169 0.83 -11.33 -2.27
C VAL A 169 1.70 -11.05 -1.06
N SER A 170 2.46 -9.95 -1.07
CA SER A 170 3.27 -9.57 0.09
C SER A 170 2.42 -9.31 1.34
N SER A 171 1.28 -8.63 1.20
CA SER A 171 0.37 -8.39 2.33
C SER A 171 -0.23 -9.69 2.85
N LEU A 172 -0.63 -10.63 1.98
CA LEU A 172 -1.16 -11.94 2.38
C LEU A 172 -0.11 -12.76 3.14
N ASN A 173 1.11 -12.83 2.62
CA ASN A 173 2.22 -13.52 3.29
C ASN A 173 2.47 -12.93 4.69
N SER A 174 2.57 -11.62 4.81
CA SER A 174 2.76 -10.97 6.13
C SER A 174 1.59 -11.22 7.09
N VAL A 175 0.35 -11.32 6.58
CA VAL A 175 -0.80 -11.70 7.40
C VAL A 175 -0.68 -13.16 7.88
N PHE A 176 -0.32 -14.08 6.99
CA PHE A 176 -0.17 -15.50 7.35
C PHE A 176 0.95 -15.71 8.36
N GLU A 177 2.08 -15.04 8.18
CA GLU A 177 3.18 -15.03 9.14
C GLU A 177 2.74 -14.49 10.52
N LEU A 178 2.03 -13.36 10.55
CA LEU A 178 1.53 -12.76 11.79
C LEU A 178 0.54 -13.69 12.51
N LEU A 179 -0.30 -14.39 11.76
CA LEU A 179 -1.26 -15.36 12.29
C LEU A 179 -0.65 -16.74 12.53
N GLN A 180 0.63 -16.94 12.23
CA GLN A 180 1.35 -18.21 12.32
C GLN A 180 0.62 -19.34 11.57
N LEU A 181 0.05 -19.00 10.41
CA LEU A 181 -0.62 -19.95 9.54
C LEU A 181 0.39 -20.61 8.60
N LYS A 182 0.18 -21.90 8.33
CA LYS A 182 0.83 -22.61 7.26
C LYS A 182 -0.21 -22.88 6.18
N GLU A 183 -0.15 -22.13 5.10
CA GLU A 183 -1.12 -22.15 4.02
C GLU A 183 -0.84 -23.26 3.00
N GLU A 184 -1.91 -23.83 2.46
CA GLU A 184 -1.90 -24.60 1.21
C GLU A 184 -2.64 -23.79 0.15
N CYS A 185 -1.93 -23.37 -0.89
CA CYS A 185 -2.48 -22.50 -1.94
C CYS A 185 -3.09 -23.33 -3.07
N PHE A 186 -4.39 -23.12 -3.32
CA PHE A 186 -5.10 -23.67 -4.48
C PHE A 186 -5.53 -22.53 -5.39
N ALA A 187 -5.35 -22.70 -6.70
CA ALA A 187 -5.65 -21.68 -7.70
C ALA A 187 -6.72 -22.17 -8.68
N VAL A 188 -7.70 -21.32 -8.99
CA VAL A 188 -8.75 -21.60 -9.98
C VAL A 188 -8.85 -20.42 -10.96
N GLY A 189 -8.46 -20.67 -12.21
CA GLY A 189 -8.51 -19.71 -13.30
C GLY A 189 -7.17 -19.04 -13.61
N PRO A 190 -7.10 -18.22 -14.67
CA PRO A 190 -5.85 -17.63 -15.14
C PRO A 190 -5.22 -16.66 -14.13
N THR A 191 -6.02 -15.76 -13.55
CA THR A 191 -5.51 -14.71 -12.65
C THR A 191 -4.94 -15.26 -11.36
N SER A 192 -5.56 -16.27 -10.75
CA SER A 192 -5.09 -16.82 -9.47
C SER A 192 -3.81 -17.65 -9.58
N ARG A 193 -3.38 -18.01 -10.81
CA ARG A 193 -2.11 -18.74 -11.04
C ARG A 193 -0.92 -17.80 -11.20
N ILE A 194 -1.19 -16.52 -11.49
CA ILE A 194 -0.19 -15.46 -11.59
C ILE A 194 0.12 -14.99 -10.17
#